data_AF-A0A0B7N076-F1
#
_entry.id   AF-A0A0B7N076-F1
#
_cell.length_a   1.000
_cell.length_b   1.000
_cell.length_c   1.000
_cell.angle_alpha   90.00
_cell.angle_beta   90.00
_cell.angle_gamma   90.00
#
_symmetry.space_group_name_H-M   'P 1'
#
loop_
_entity.id
_entity.type
_entity.pdbx_description
1 polymer ?
#
loop_
_entity_poly.entity_id
_entity_poly.type
_entity_poly.pdbx_seq_one_letter_code
_entity_poly.pdbx_strand_id
1 'polypeptide(L)'
;MDIMDEFPNMKGTHIVMDNAPIHSPQLIDPFIIERGYIPVYLPPYSPELNPIEMFWKVLKDRVKRTALTTAETLNSRIIEGSEDVPVEHLQNFIQHSIDCFPKCLNKEPL
;
A
#
# COMPACT_ATOMS: atom_id res chain seq x y z
N MET A 1 -2.26 -6.06 13.48
CA MET A 1 -0.88 -5.76 13.02
C MET A 1 0.04 -6.92 13.38
N ASP A 2 -0.51 -8.13 13.46
CA ASP A 2 0.12 -9.24 14.17
C ASP A 2 1.37 -9.72 13.41
N ILE A 3 1.32 -9.72 12.07
CA ILE A 3 2.48 -9.98 11.21
C ILE A 3 3.60 -8.95 11.43
N MET A 4 3.27 -7.66 11.54
CA MET A 4 4.28 -6.61 11.77
C MET A 4 4.89 -6.73 13.17
N ASP A 5 4.12 -7.21 14.14
CA ASP A 5 4.58 -7.39 15.53
C ASP A 5 5.66 -8.49 15.64
N GLU A 6 5.79 -9.37 14.64
CA GLU A 6 6.89 -10.35 14.52
C GLU A 6 8.24 -9.72 14.16
N PHE A 7 8.26 -8.43 13.77
CA PHE A 7 9.47 -7.70 13.36
C PHE A 7 9.74 -6.52 14.33
N PRO A 8 10.49 -6.73 15.43
CA PRO A 8 10.72 -5.70 16.45
C PRO A 8 11.33 -4.40 15.91
N ASN A 9 12.11 -4.48 14.83
CA ASN A 9 12.72 -3.33 14.16
C ASN A 9 11.71 -2.44 13.40
N MET A 10 10.44 -2.87 13.27
CA MET A 10 9.37 -2.06 12.69
C MET A 10 8.68 -1.18 13.73
N LYS A 11 8.96 -1.33 15.03
CA LYS A 11 8.39 -0.40 16.03
C LYS A 11 8.90 1.02 15.77
N GLY A 12 8.00 2.00 15.89
CA GLY A 12 8.26 3.39 15.53
C GLY A 12 8.14 3.72 14.04
N THR A 13 7.81 2.75 13.16
CA THR A 13 7.52 3.05 11.76
C THR A 13 6.13 3.67 11.59
N HIS A 14 5.94 4.34 10.45
CA HIS A 14 4.68 4.97 10.10
C HIS A 14 3.78 3.99 9.33
N ILE A 15 2.49 3.95 9.67
CA ILE A 15 1.45 3.28 8.88
C ILE A 15 0.73 4.35 8.07
N VAL A 16 1.01 4.39 6.78
CA VAL A 16 0.40 5.33 5.84
C VAL A 16 -0.94 4.77 5.36
N MET A 17 -2.00 5.56 5.50
CA MET A 17 -3.37 5.18 5.14
C MET A 17 -4.00 6.25 4.26
N ASP A 18 -4.84 5.83 3.32
CA ASP A 18 -5.72 6.75 2.61
C ASP A 18 -6.86 7.21 3.52
N ASN A 19 -7.66 8.16 3.05
CA ASN A 19 -8.75 8.73 3.81
C ASN A 19 -10.08 7.96 3.63
N ALA A 20 -10.02 6.63 3.42
CA ALA A 20 -11.22 5.81 3.32
C ALA A 20 -12.04 5.88 4.63
N PRO A 21 -13.40 5.86 4.58
CA PRO A 21 -14.23 5.97 5.78
C PRO A 21 -13.96 4.91 6.86
N ILE A 22 -13.43 3.75 6.46
CA ILE A 22 -13.04 2.66 7.36
C ILE A 22 -11.77 2.97 8.17
N HIS A 23 -10.95 3.93 7.72
CA HIS A 23 -9.75 4.38 8.41
C HIS A 23 -10.05 5.52 9.40
N SER A 24 -11.16 5.43 10.13
CA SER A 24 -11.57 6.45 11.10
C SER A 24 -10.53 6.61 12.22
N PRO A 25 -9.83 7.76 12.32
CA PRO A 25 -8.74 7.94 13.28
C PRO A 25 -9.14 7.67 14.72
N GLN A 26 -10.37 8.04 15.09
CA GLN A 26 -10.91 7.83 16.44
C GLN A 26 -11.03 6.34 16.81
N LEU A 27 -11.19 5.48 15.81
CA LEU A 27 -11.32 4.04 15.99
C LEU A 27 -9.96 3.34 15.85
N ILE A 28 -9.15 3.70 14.86
CA ILE A 28 -7.96 2.92 14.50
C ILE A 28 -6.65 3.41 15.13
N ASP A 29 -6.50 4.72 15.37
CA ASP A 29 -5.25 5.27 15.94
C ASP A 29 -4.90 4.67 17.30
N PRO A 30 -5.84 4.47 18.25
CA PRO A 30 -5.52 3.86 19.54
C PRO A 30 -4.85 2.50 19.40
N PHE A 31 -5.33 1.65 18.48
CA PHE A 31 -4.75 0.32 18.25
C PHE A 31 -3.37 0.39 17.60
N ILE A 32 -3.16 1.32 16.67
CA ILE A 32 -1.87 1.53 15.99
C ILE A 32 -0.81 2.03 17.00
N ILE A 33 -1.17 3.02 17.80
CA ILE A 33 -0.29 3.65 18.79
C ILE A 33 0.02 2.70 19.95
N GLU A 34 -0.97 1.95 20.47
CA GLU A 34 -0.78 0.95 21.52
C GLU A 34 0.24 -0.11 21.11
N ARG A 35 0.25 -0.48 19.81
CA ARG A 35 1.23 -1.41 19.25
C ARG A 35 2.57 -0.75 18.89
N GLY A 36 2.76 0.54 19.15
CA GLY A 36 4.03 1.23 18.96
C GLY A 36 4.32 1.65 17.51
N TYR A 37 3.29 1.89 16.71
CA TYR A 37 3.40 2.44 15.35
C TYR A 37 2.81 3.84 15.28
N ILE A 38 3.09 4.58 14.20
CA ILE A 38 2.66 5.97 14.02
C ILE A 38 1.66 6.06 12.86
N PRO A 39 0.37 6.35 13.09
CA PRO A 39 -0.59 6.50 12.00
C PRO A 39 -0.32 7.79 11.21
N VAL A 40 -0.38 7.71 9.87
CA VAL A 40 -0.26 8.85 8.96
C VAL A 40 -1.36 8.75 7.90
N TYR A 41 -2.05 9.87 7.68
CA TYR A 41 -3.15 9.94 6.72
C TYR A 41 -2.76 10.78 5.51
N LEU A 42 -3.01 10.23 4.33
CA LEU A 42 -2.82 10.94 3.08
C LEU A 42 -3.95 11.96 2.85
N PRO A 43 -3.68 13.06 2.11
CA PRO A 43 -4.72 13.98 1.70
C PRO A 43 -5.82 13.28 0.88
N PRO A 44 -7.08 13.76 0.93
CA PRO A 44 -8.15 13.20 0.12
C PRO A 44 -7.81 13.19 -1.37
N TYR A 45 -8.29 12.17 -2.09
CA TYR A 45 -8.16 12.05 -3.55
C TYR A 45 -6.72 12.17 -4.07
N SER A 46 -5.73 11.71 -3.30
CA SER A 46 -4.30 11.76 -3.69
C SER A 46 -3.70 10.35 -3.88
N PRO A 47 -4.23 9.53 -4.81
CA PRO A 47 -3.77 8.15 -5.01
C PRO A 47 -2.29 8.07 -5.45
N GLU A 48 -1.76 9.12 -6.07
CA GLU A 48 -0.36 9.20 -6.50
C GLU A 48 0.61 9.17 -5.29
N LEU A 49 0.14 9.63 -4.13
CA LEU A 49 0.90 9.60 -2.88
C LEU A 49 0.83 8.25 -2.15
N ASN A 50 0.03 7.31 -2.65
CA ASN A 50 -0.16 5.99 -2.05
C ASN A 50 0.53 4.88 -2.88
N PRO A 51 1.72 4.38 -2.47
CA PRO A 51 2.48 3.41 -3.26
C PRO A 51 1.72 2.11 -3.57
N ILE A 52 0.75 1.73 -2.72
CA ILE A 52 -0.02 0.49 -2.93
C ILE A 52 -0.88 0.55 -4.21
N GLU A 53 -1.23 1.74 -4.70
CA GLU A 53 -1.99 1.91 -5.94
C GLU A 53 -1.20 1.42 -7.16
N MET A 54 0.11 1.69 -7.19
CA MET A 54 0.99 1.17 -8.25
C MET A 54 1.14 -0.35 -8.17
N PHE A 55 1.27 -0.88 -6.95
CA PHE A 55 1.29 -2.33 -6.74
C PHE A 55 0.01 -2.98 -7.28
N TRP A 56 -1.16 -2.45 -6.94
CA TRP A 56 -2.44 -2.95 -7.43
C TRP A 56 -2.58 -2.84 -8.95
N LYS A 57 -2.06 -1.78 -9.58
CA LYS A 57 -2.02 -1.67 -11.04
C LYS A 57 -1.25 -2.84 -11.66
N VAL A 58 -0.02 -3.09 -11.18
CA VAL A 58 0.81 -4.19 -11.67
C VAL A 58 0.15 -5.55 -11.42
N LEU A 59 -0.38 -5.78 -10.23
CA LEU A 59 -1.01 -7.04 -9.87
C LEU A 59 -2.26 -7.31 -10.70
N LYS A 60 -3.15 -6.32 -10.88
CA LYS A 60 -4.34 -6.46 -11.73
C LYS A 60 -3.98 -6.77 -13.18
N ASP A 61 -2.94 -6.13 -13.71
CA ASP A 61 -2.48 -6.36 -15.07
C ASP A 61 -1.92 -7.78 -15.27
N ARG A 62 -1.32 -8.37 -14.23
CA ARG A 62 -0.89 -9.77 -14.23
C ARG A 62 -2.08 -10.72 -14.12
N VAL A 63 -2.96 -10.51 -13.14
CA VAL A 63 -4.12 -11.39 -12.88
C VAL A 63 -5.04 -11.50 -14.09
N LYS A 64 -5.27 -10.38 -14.81
CA LYS A 64 -6.16 -10.34 -15.99
C LYS A 64 -5.52 -10.78 -17.30
N ARG A 65 -4.21 -11.07 -17.31
CA ARG A 65 -3.46 -11.35 -18.55
C ARG A 65 -3.97 -12.60 -19.27
N THR A 66 -4.45 -13.58 -18.51
CA THR A 66 -4.96 -14.85 -19.03
C THR A 66 -6.23 -15.25 -18.30
N ALA A 67 -7.09 -16.04 -18.93
CA ALA A 67 -8.21 -16.66 -18.24
C ALA A 67 -7.72 -17.60 -17.13
N LEU A 68 -8.53 -17.80 -16.09
CA LEU A 68 -8.25 -18.82 -15.08
C LEU A 68 -8.41 -20.21 -15.71
N THR A 69 -7.48 -21.11 -15.44
CA THR A 69 -7.68 -22.53 -15.75
C THR A 69 -8.61 -23.18 -14.72
N THR A 70 -9.06 -24.40 -14.99
CA THR A 70 -9.91 -25.16 -14.05
C THR A 70 -9.20 -25.51 -12.74
N ALA A 71 -7.87 -25.49 -12.72
CA ALA A 71 -7.06 -25.78 -11.54
C ALA A 71 -6.77 -24.53 -10.69
N GLU A 72 -6.97 -23.33 -11.24
CA GLU A 72 -6.65 -22.06 -10.58
C GLU A 72 -7.88 -21.41 -9.99
N THR A 73 -7.66 -20.66 -8.91
CA THR A 73 -8.65 -19.75 -8.34
C THR A 73 -8.17 -18.32 -8.48
N LEU A 74 -9.09 -17.36 -8.37
CA LEU A 74 -8.70 -15.95 -8.31
C LEU A 74 -7.72 -15.68 -7.16
N ASN A 75 -7.95 -16.32 -6.01
CA ASN A 75 -7.09 -16.18 -4.83
C ASN A 75 -5.67 -16.72 -5.08
N SER A 76 -5.53 -17.92 -5.65
CA SER A 76 -4.20 -18.48 -5.94
C SER A 76 -3.44 -17.60 -6.92
N ARG A 77 -4.11 -17.07 -7.95
CA ARG A 77 -3.47 -16.17 -8.91
C ARG A 77 -3.10 -14.80 -8.32
N ILE A 78 -3.88 -14.29 -7.36
CA ILE A 78 -3.53 -13.07 -6.62
C ILE A 78 -2.27 -13.32 -5.77
N ILE A 79 -2.20 -14.46 -5.08
CA ILE A 79 -1.04 -14.84 -4.26
C ILE A 79 0.21 -14.96 -5.14
N GLU A 80 0.18 -15.82 -6.15
CA GLU A 80 1.32 -16.00 -7.08
C GLU A 80 1.72 -14.67 -7.74
N GLY A 81 0.74 -13.92 -8.24
CA GLY A 81 0.98 -12.63 -8.86
C GLY A 81 1.61 -11.61 -7.93
N SER A 82 1.33 -11.68 -6.61
CA SER A 82 1.90 -10.82 -5.58
C SER A 82 3.32 -11.23 -5.19
N GLU A 83 3.58 -12.55 -5.07
CA GLU A 83 4.91 -13.10 -4.75
C GLU A 83 5.90 -12.87 -5.90
N ASP A 84 5.41 -12.87 -7.15
CA ASP A 84 6.21 -12.62 -8.34
C ASP A 84 6.57 -11.12 -8.53
N VAL A 85 6.13 -10.21 -7.66
CA VAL A 85 6.51 -8.78 -7.77
C VAL A 85 7.92 -8.61 -7.22
N PRO A 86 8.92 -8.22 -8.04
CA PRO A 86 10.28 -8.06 -7.56
C PRO A 86 10.39 -6.95 -6.49
N VAL A 87 11.28 -7.13 -5.52
CA VAL A 87 11.51 -6.12 -4.47
C VAL A 87 11.91 -4.76 -5.06
N GLU A 88 12.68 -4.74 -6.16
CA GLU A 88 13.04 -3.50 -6.86
C GLU A 88 11.80 -2.73 -7.37
N HIS A 89 10.73 -3.45 -7.77
CA HIS A 89 9.48 -2.81 -8.18
C HIS A 89 8.81 -2.14 -6.98
N LEU A 90 8.80 -2.79 -5.81
CA LEU A 90 8.25 -2.20 -4.58
C LEU A 90 8.99 -0.92 -4.21
N GLN A 91 10.32 -0.91 -4.31
CA GLN A 91 11.15 0.28 -4.10
C GLN A 91 10.81 1.39 -5.11
N ASN A 92 10.65 1.04 -6.38
CA ASN A 92 10.26 1.99 -7.43
C ASN A 92 8.86 2.57 -7.21
N PHE A 93 7.89 1.79 -6.69
CA PHE A 93 6.56 2.29 -6.37
C PHE A 93 6.61 3.32 -5.24
N ILE A 94 7.40 3.06 -4.21
CA ILE A 94 7.62 4.00 -3.11
C ILE A 94 8.30 5.27 -3.63
N GLN A 95 9.35 5.13 -4.44
CA GLN A 95 10.08 6.26 -5.00
C GLN A 95 9.17 7.13 -5.89
N HIS A 96 8.31 6.53 -6.71
CA HIS A 96 7.36 7.28 -7.53
C HIS A 96 6.44 8.17 -6.68
N SER A 97 5.86 7.63 -5.60
CA SER A 97 5.05 8.45 -4.69
C SER A 97 5.87 9.55 -4.01
N ILE A 98 7.13 9.28 -3.66
CA ILE A 98 8.06 10.30 -3.13
C ILE A 98 8.25 11.44 -4.15
N ASP A 99 8.46 11.10 -5.42
CA ASP A 99 8.68 12.06 -6.50
C ASP A 99 7.44 12.93 -6.80
N CYS A 100 6.25 12.48 -6.40
CA CYS A 100 5.01 13.26 -6.48
C CYS A 100 4.89 14.33 -5.38
N PHE A 101 5.52 14.16 -4.22
CA PHE A 101 5.37 15.10 -3.09
C PHE A 101 5.74 16.54 -3.43
N PRO A 102 6.88 16.85 -4.09
CA PRO A 102 7.22 18.23 -4.44
C PRO A 102 6.13 18.92 -5.25
N LYS A 103 5.57 18.22 -6.25
CA LYS A 103 4.46 18.74 -7.07
C LYS A 103 3.22 19.02 -6.22
N CYS A 104 2.85 18.09 -5.33
CA CYS A 104 1.73 18.29 -4.40
C CYS A 104 1.94 19.51 -3.49
N LEU A 105 3.14 19.65 -2.90
CA LEU A 105 3.49 20.76 -2.01
C LEU A 105 3.45 22.10 -2.75
N ASN A 106 3.88 22.11 -4.01
CA ASN A 106 3.86 23.28 -4.89
C ASN A 106 2.49 23.55 -5.55
N LYS A 107 1.50 22.67 -5.33
CA LYS A 107 0.18 22.71 -6.00
C LYS A 107 0.27 22.66 -7.53
N GLU A 108 1.25 21.93 -8.03
CA GLU A 108 1.40 21.63 -9.44
C GLU A 108 0.49 20.44 -9.83
N PRO A 109 0.03 20.37 -11.10
CA PRO A 109 -0.65 19.18 -11.60
C PRO A 109 0.23 17.93 -11.49
N LEU A 110 -0.37 16.82 -11.06
CA LEU A 110 0.28 15.51 -10.95
C LEU A 110 0.30 14.76 -12.28
#